data_AF-A0A8C5QQK9-F1
#
_entry.id   AF-A0A8C5QQK9-F1
#
_cell.length_a   1.000
_cell.length_b   1.000
_cell.length_c   1.000
_cell.angle_alpha   90.00
_cell.angle_beta   90.00
_cell.angle_gamma   90.00
#
_symmetry.space_group_name_H-M   'P 1'
#
loop_
_entity.id
_entity.type
_entity.pdbx_description
1 polymer ?
#
loop_
_entity_poly.entity_id
_entity_poly.type
_entity_poly.pdbx_seq_one_letter_code
_entity_poly.pdbx_strand_id
1 'polypeptide(L)'
;MLCADQNFDMAQVIKFFRLKAGELAIYYEMEDGESTSTRGIVEVCPDTHRITRFVEKPRQGETASRMASVVFYCLQKGTLQTLDSFLSSFPDTEHRVLGRYMEWLINVARVPVFGMKLPTGFQLIGQVGLADYTKWLSHYSTMKSEPRVKSITCRAYARIGIMGNPSDGYYGKTISMSIANFWAEVTISQSKSLVLVPHPLNDPTEFGSLLDLHYISRKEGYLGGLRLLQATCKKFYEFCSDKGIALSKQNFTVKYNVNIPRQVVSTQSDAIVSATLKCLMKFYNLTDDVSVTYTAPGPRRAAGSLLPRRKHQGYGGGAGYVFHSIMSGAPRKPPPHTPSGVL
;
A
#
# COMPACT_ATOMS: atom_id res chain seq x y z
N MET A 1 19.23 14.17 -20.28
CA MET A 1 17.89 13.54 -20.38
C MET A 1 17.22 13.66 -19.01
N LEU A 2 16.35 14.66 -18.84
CA LEU A 2 15.81 15.15 -17.55
C LEU A 2 14.55 14.38 -17.06
N CYS A 3 14.25 13.21 -17.63
CA CYS A 3 13.03 12.44 -17.38
C CYS A 3 13.28 11.05 -16.74
N ALA A 4 14.43 10.85 -16.09
CA ALA A 4 14.63 9.69 -15.24
C ALA A 4 14.30 10.07 -13.79
N ASP A 5 13.06 10.47 -13.52
CA ASP A 5 12.60 10.57 -12.14
C ASP A 5 12.60 9.15 -11.56
N GLN A 6 13.45 8.90 -10.56
CA GLN A 6 13.51 7.63 -9.86
C GLN A 6 12.22 7.32 -9.09
N ASN A 7 11.29 8.28 -8.98
CA ASN A 7 10.06 8.11 -8.24
C ASN A 7 8.85 7.66 -9.09
N PHE A 8 8.95 7.65 -10.42
CA PHE A 8 7.85 7.24 -11.30
C PHE A 8 8.18 6.00 -12.15
N ASP A 9 7.31 4.99 -12.07
CA ASP A 9 7.46 3.76 -12.81
C ASP A 9 6.33 3.52 -13.82
N MET A 10 6.61 3.82 -15.09
CA MET A 10 5.69 3.54 -16.20
C MET A 10 5.31 2.05 -16.30
N ALA A 11 6.19 1.13 -15.90
CA ALA A 11 5.88 -0.30 -15.92
C ALA A 11 4.77 -0.65 -14.91
N GLN A 12 4.75 -0.01 -13.75
CA GLN A 12 3.67 -0.17 -12.77
C GLN A 12 2.34 0.37 -13.32
N VAL A 13 2.37 1.54 -13.97
CA VAL A 13 1.18 2.15 -14.59
C VAL A 13 0.58 1.21 -15.64
N ILE A 14 1.40 0.69 -16.55
CA ILE A 14 0.95 -0.24 -17.60
C ILE A 14 0.42 -1.54 -17.00
N LYS A 15 1.08 -2.07 -15.96
CA LYS A 15 0.62 -3.29 -15.27
C LYS A 15 -0.74 -3.06 -14.62
N PHE A 16 -0.93 -1.94 -13.92
CA PHE A 16 -2.20 -1.58 -13.31
C PHE A 16 -3.31 -1.40 -14.35
N PHE A 17 -3.02 -0.70 -15.45
CA PHE A 17 -3.95 -0.54 -16.57
C PHE A 17 -4.38 -1.88 -17.16
N ARG A 18 -3.46 -2.83 -17.35
CA ARG A 18 -3.78 -4.18 -17.84
C ARG A 18 -4.58 -5.03 -16.85
N LEU A 19 -4.42 -4.79 -15.54
CA LEU A 19 -5.14 -5.52 -14.49
C LEU A 19 -6.60 -5.09 -14.38
N LYS A 20 -6.92 -3.85 -14.75
CA LYS A 20 -8.29 -3.31 -14.66
C LYS A 20 -8.98 -3.40 -16.01
N ALA A 21 -10.21 -3.92 -16.04
CA ALA A 21 -11.07 -3.91 -17.22
C ALA A 21 -11.71 -2.53 -17.43
N GLY A 22 -10.89 -1.50 -17.65
CA GLY A 22 -11.35 -0.12 -17.87
C GLY A 22 -10.20 0.81 -18.22
N GLU A 23 -10.47 2.10 -18.18
CA GLU A 23 -9.47 3.15 -18.43
C GLU A 23 -8.72 3.53 -17.17
N LEU A 24 -7.60 4.25 -17.34
CA LEU A 24 -6.78 4.71 -16.23
C LEU A 24 -6.57 6.22 -16.29
N ALA A 25 -6.74 6.89 -15.16
CA ALA A 25 -6.29 8.25 -14.95
C ALA A 25 -5.37 8.31 -13.73
N ILE A 26 -4.30 9.09 -13.84
CA ILE A 26 -3.36 9.29 -12.76
C ILE A 26 -3.73 10.55 -11.98
N TYR A 27 -3.70 10.47 -10.65
CA TYR A 27 -4.02 11.59 -9.79
C TYR A 27 -3.07 11.73 -8.61
N TYR A 28 -3.03 12.91 -8.01
CA TYR A 28 -2.26 13.20 -6.80
C TYR A 28 -3.12 14.00 -5.81
N GLU A 29 -2.64 14.10 -4.58
CA GLU A 29 -3.28 14.91 -3.53
C GLU A 29 -2.65 16.30 -3.51
N MET A 30 -3.48 17.33 -3.65
CA MET A 30 -3.05 18.73 -3.71
C MET A 30 -2.66 19.26 -2.32
N GLU A 31 -1.65 20.14 -2.24
CA GLU A 31 -1.28 20.82 -0.99
C GLU A 31 -2.37 21.79 -0.50
N ASP A 32 -2.32 22.10 0.81
CA ASP A 32 -3.13 23.15 1.42
C ASP A 32 -2.79 24.52 0.80
N GLY A 33 -3.75 25.13 0.12
CA GLY A 33 -3.60 26.42 -0.57
C GLY A 33 -3.52 26.33 -2.10
N GLU A 34 -3.32 25.15 -2.69
CA GLU A 34 -3.41 25.01 -4.15
C GLU A 34 -4.86 25.24 -4.64
N SER A 35 -5.01 26.03 -5.72
CA SER A 35 -6.33 26.29 -6.31
C SER A 35 -6.79 25.14 -7.21
N THR A 36 -7.98 24.60 -6.92
CA THR A 36 -8.63 23.56 -7.72
C THR A 36 -9.06 24.05 -9.11
N SER A 37 -9.24 25.36 -9.30
CA SER A 37 -9.72 25.94 -10.56
C SER A 37 -8.77 25.81 -11.76
N THR A 38 -7.55 25.32 -11.54
CA THR A 38 -6.52 25.20 -12.58
C THR A 38 -6.29 23.75 -13.04
N ARG A 39 -6.98 22.78 -12.44
CA ARG A 39 -6.77 21.34 -12.65
C ARG A 39 -8.10 20.61 -12.82
N GLY A 40 -8.07 19.44 -13.45
CA GLY A 40 -9.18 18.50 -13.39
C GLY A 40 -9.19 17.81 -12.02
N ILE A 41 -10.33 17.81 -11.33
CA ILE A 41 -10.47 17.22 -10.00
C ILE A 41 -11.27 15.93 -10.09
N VAL A 42 -10.79 14.89 -9.41
CA VAL A 42 -11.39 13.55 -9.41
C VAL A 42 -11.95 13.19 -8.04
N GLU A 43 -13.09 12.53 -8.04
CA GLU A 43 -13.64 11.84 -6.87
C GLU A 43 -13.43 10.34 -7.07
N VAL A 44 -12.70 9.71 -6.16
CA VAL A 44 -12.28 8.31 -6.29
C VAL A 44 -12.94 7.49 -5.20
N CYS A 45 -13.62 6.41 -5.58
CA CYS A 45 -14.18 5.47 -4.63
C CYS A 45 -13.05 4.74 -3.88
N PRO A 46 -12.98 4.83 -2.53
CA PRO A 46 -11.87 4.26 -1.75
C PRO A 46 -11.77 2.73 -1.82
N ASP A 47 -12.90 2.05 -2.08
CA ASP A 47 -12.94 0.58 -2.14
C ASP A 47 -12.55 0.01 -3.51
N THR A 48 -13.04 0.66 -4.58
CA THR A 48 -12.94 0.15 -5.95
C THR A 48 -11.86 0.84 -6.77
N HIS A 49 -11.37 2.00 -6.31
CA HIS A 49 -10.50 2.93 -7.04
C HIS A 49 -11.11 3.44 -8.35
N ARG A 50 -12.41 3.24 -8.57
CA ARG A 50 -13.12 3.81 -9.72
C ARG A 50 -13.30 5.31 -9.48
N ILE A 51 -13.03 6.11 -10.50
CA ILE A 51 -13.36 7.52 -10.52
C ILE A 51 -14.88 7.62 -10.69
N THR A 52 -15.55 8.16 -9.68
CA THR A 52 -17.01 8.31 -9.65
C THR A 52 -17.44 9.60 -10.32
N ARG A 53 -16.58 10.63 -10.26
CA ARG A 53 -16.83 11.94 -10.85
C ARG A 53 -15.50 12.60 -11.23
N PHE A 54 -15.49 13.28 -12.36
CA PHE A 54 -14.40 14.15 -12.79
C PHE A 54 -14.97 15.54 -13.06
N VAL A 55 -14.30 16.60 -12.63
CA VAL A 55 -14.73 17.98 -12.91
C VAL A 55 -13.53 18.75 -13.46
N GLU A 56 -13.59 19.23 -14.70
CA GLU A 56 -12.50 19.99 -15.30
C GLU A 56 -12.53 21.44 -14.80
N LYS A 57 -11.48 21.85 -14.08
CA LYS A 57 -11.28 23.23 -13.59
C LYS A 57 -12.51 23.76 -12.82
N PRO A 58 -12.89 23.10 -11.71
CA PRO A 58 -14.09 23.43 -10.95
C PRO A 58 -14.06 24.85 -10.41
N ARG A 59 -15.25 25.44 -10.25
CA ARG A 59 -15.42 26.67 -9.46
C ARG A 59 -15.28 26.37 -7.97
N GLN A 60 -15.01 27.41 -7.18
CA GLN A 60 -14.88 27.27 -5.74
C GLN A 60 -16.17 26.68 -5.14
N GLY A 61 -16.05 25.58 -4.40
CA GLY A 61 -17.19 24.88 -3.77
C GLY A 61 -17.91 23.83 -4.63
N GLU A 62 -17.52 23.63 -5.89
CA GLU A 62 -18.17 22.64 -6.78
C GLU A 62 -17.85 21.18 -6.43
N THR A 63 -16.71 20.95 -5.77
CA THR A 63 -16.32 19.65 -5.21
C THR A 63 -15.55 19.85 -3.90
N ALA A 64 -15.68 18.88 -3.00
CA ALA A 64 -14.91 18.80 -1.77
C ALA A 64 -13.59 18.02 -1.95
N SER A 65 -13.40 17.35 -3.09
CA SER A 65 -12.19 16.57 -3.36
C SER A 65 -10.98 17.48 -3.61
N ARG A 66 -9.82 17.09 -3.06
CA ARG A 66 -8.51 17.68 -3.35
C ARG A 66 -7.61 16.76 -4.16
N MET A 67 -8.20 15.80 -4.86
CA MET A 67 -7.47 14.88 -5.72
C MET A 67 -7.42 15.45 -7.14
N ALA A 68 -6.27 15.96 -7.54
CA ALA A 68 -6.06 16.51 -8.88
C ALA A 68 -5.60 15.43 -9.86
N SER A 69 -6.24 15.39 -11.03
CA SER A 69 -5.81 14.58 -12.15
C SER A 69 -4.63 15.23 -12.85
N VAL A 70 -3.65 14.38 -13.17
CA VAL A 70 -2.57 14.70 -14.10
C VAL A 70 -3.10 14.47 -15.52
N VAL A 71 -2.57 15.20 -16.52
CA VAL A 71 -2.83 14.92 -17.95
C VAL A 71 -2.07 13.66 -18.38
N PHE A 72 -2.33 12.54 -17.71
CA PHE A 72 -1.77 11.23 -17.98
C PHE A 72 -2.91 10.22 -17.87
N TYR A 73 -3.37 9.77 -19.03
CA TYR A 73 -4.47 8.82 -19.17
C TYR A 73 -4.02 7.62 -19.99
N CYS A 74 -4.47 6.42 -19.62
CA CYS A 74 -4.36 5.25 -20.48
C CYS A 74 -5.75 4.91 -20.99
N LEU A 75 -5.90 4.96 -22.31
CA LEU A 75 -7.15 4.71 -23.01
C LEU A 75 -7.05 3.42 -23.84
N GLN A 76 -8.05 2.56 -23.76
CA GLN A 76 -8.19 1.39 -24.63
C GLN A 76 -8.62 1.82 -26.03
N LYS A 77 -8.25 1.00 -27.02
CA LYS A 77 -8.58 1.27 -28.43
C LYS A 77 -10.08 1.46 -28.68
N GLY A 78 -10.93 0.69 -28.00
CA GLY A 78 -12.39 0.80 -28.14
C GLY A 78 -12.92 2.15 -27.65
N THR A 79 -12.38 2.66 -26.54
CA THR A 79 -12.82 3.92 -25.94
C THR A 79 -12.48 5.13 -26.79
N LEU A 80 -11.42 5.07 -27.60
CA LEU A 80 -11.08 6.14 -28.54
C LEU A 80 -12.19 6.40 -29.59
N GLN A 81 -13.05 5.41 -29.87
CA GLN A 81 -14.19 5.57 -30.78
C GLN A 81 -15.24 6.53 -30.22
N THR A 82 -15.25 6.77 -28.90
CA THR A 82 -16.19 7.71 -28.27
C THR A 82 -15.81 9.17 -28.51
N LEU A 83 -14.60 9.44 -29.01
CA LEU A 83 -14.12 10.79 -29.29
C LEU A 83 -14.97 11.50 -30.34
N ASP A 84 -15.43 10.81 -31.37
CA ASP A 84 -16.29 11.39 -32.41
C ASP A 84 -17.65 11.83 -31.84
N SER A 85 -18.21 11.03 -30.93
CA SER A 85 -19.46 11.36 -30.22
C SER A 85 -19.27 12.58 -29.32
N PHE A 86 -18.11 12.69 -28.65
CA PHE A 86 -17.77 13.87 -27.85
C PHE A 86 -17.63 15.11 -28.73
N LEU A 87 -16.82 15.05 -29.79
CA LEU A 87 -16.58 16.17 -30.70
C LEU A 87 -17.87 16.67 -31.37
N SER A 88 -18.78 15.76 -31.68
CA SER A 88 -20.10 16.11 -32.23
C SER A 88 -21.02 16.80 -31.21
N SER A 89 -20.88 16.46 -29.92
CA SER A 89 -21.68 17.05 -28.84
C SER A 89 -21.16 18.41 -28.36
N PHE A 90 -19.88 18.72 -28.61
CA PHE A 90 -19.22 19.96 -28.22
C PHE A 90 -18.69 20.71 -29.46
N PRO A 91 -19.57 21.43 -30.18
CA PRO A 91 -19.20 22.12 -31.42
C PRO A 91 -18.23 23.28 -31.19
N ASP A 92 -18.27 23.91 -30.01
CA ASP A 92 -17.34 24.98 -29.64
C ASP A 92 -15.95 24.43 -29.31
N THR A 93 -14.93 24.99 -29.95
CA THR A 93 -13.52 24.62 -29.79
C THR A 93 -12.97 24.87 -28.40
N GLU A 94 -13.50 25.82 -27.63
CA GLU A 94 -13.02 26.09 -26.26
C GLU A 94 -13.28 24.92 -25.31
N HIS A 95 -14.32 24.14 -25.60
CA HIS A 95 -14.71 22.96 -24.81
C HIS A 95 -13.98 21.68 -25.24
N ARG A 96 -13.24 21.70 -26.36
CA ARG A 96 -12.52 20.54 -26.92
C ARG A 96 -11.15 20.34 -26.29
N VAL A 97 -11.12 20.27 -24.96
CA VAL A 97 -9.91 19.97 -24.19
C VAL A 97 -10.00 18.58 -23.57
N LEU A 98 -8.84 17.94 -23.39
CA LEU A 98 -8.80 16.54 -22.91
C LEU A 98 -9.44 16.36 -21.53
N GLY A 99 -9.33 17.37 -20.65
CA GLY A 99 -10.02 17.35 -19.35
C GLY A 99 -11.54 17.32 -19.46
N ARG A 100 -12.13 18.10 -20.39
CA ARG A 100 -13.57 18.07 -20.68
C ARG A 100 -14.02 16.76 -21.33
N TYR A 101 -13.15 16.18 -22.17
CA TYR A 101 -13.39 14.83 -22.68
C TYR A 101 -13.42 13.80 -21.55
N MET A 102 -12.47 13.83 -20.60
CA MET A 102 -12.46 12.93 -19.44
C MET A 102 -13.68 13.15 -18.53
N GLU A 103 -14.08 14.40 -18.31
CA GLU A 103 -15.30 14.76 -17.60
C GLU A 103 -16.54 14.14 -18.24
N TRP A 104 -16.71 14.31 -19.56
CA TRP A 104 -17.81 13.70 -20.31
C TRP A 104 -17.74 12.17 -20.29
N LEU A 105 -16.56 11.60 -20.48
CA LEU A 105 -16.32 10.15 -20.54
C LEU A 105 -16.74 9.45 -19.24
N ILE A 106 -16.42 10.06 -18.10
CA ILE A 106 -16.71 9.53 -16.76
C ILE A 106 -18.15 9.82 -16.35
N ASN A 107 -18.59 11.08 -16.50
CA ASN A 107 -19.87 11.53 -15.94
C ASN A 107 -21.05 11.20 -16.85
N VAL A 108 -20.87 11.28 -18.17
CA VAL A 108 -21.94 11.16 -19.18
C VAL A 108 -21.89 9.80 -19.87
N ALA A 109 -20.76 9.45 -20.51
CA ALA A 109 -20.61 8.17 -21.20
C ALA A 109 -20.48 6.97 -20.24
N ARG A 110 -20.28 7.24 -18.93
CA ARG A 110 -20.21 6.26 -17.83
C ARG A 110 -19.16 5.16 -18.03
N VAL A 111 -18.13 5.44 -18.83
CA VAL A 111 -17.02 4.52 -19.06
C VAL A 111 -16.27 4.31 -17.74
N PRO A 112 -15.95 3.07 -17.35
CA PRO A 112 -15.21 2.80 -16.13
C PRO A 112 -13.77 3.30 -16.26
N VAL A 113 -13.46 4.37 -15.52
CA VAL A 113 -12.09 4.89 -15.38
C VAL A 113 -11.63 4.63 -13.94
N PHE A 114 -10.46 4.03 -13.77
CA PHE A 114 -9.83 3.78 -12.49
C PHE A 114 -8.75 4.82 -12.23
N GLY A 115 -8.60 5.21 -10.97
CA GLY A 115 -7.57 6.12 -10.52
C GLY A 115 -6.34 5.36 -10.03
N MET A 116 -5.15 5.83 -10.37
CA MET A 116 -3.89 5.45 -9.72
C MET A 116 -3.28 6.67 -9.03
N LYS A 117 -3.05 6.57 -7.71
CA LYS A 117 -2.49 7.67 -6.89
C LYS A 117 -0.98 7.70 -7.06
N LEU A 118 -0.43 8.86 -7.41
CA LEU A 118 1.01 9.10 -7.40
C LEU A 118 1.53 9.39 -5.99
N PRO A 119 2.80 9.03 -5.70
CA PRO A 119 3.48 9.56 -4.53
C PRO A 119 3.65 11.08 -4.70
N THR A 120 3.78 11.79 -3.58
CA THR A 120 3.98 13.25 -3.55
C THR A 120 5.14 13.70 -4.46
N GLY A 121 5.00 14.87 -5.09
CA GLY A 121 6.06 15.47 -5.93
C GLY A 121 5.77 15.62 -7.44
N PHE A 122 4.58 15.25 -7.93
CA PHE A 122 4.19 15.44 -9.34
C PHE A 122 3.49 16.78 -9.65
N GLN A 123 3.69 17.79 -8.79
CA GLN A 123 3.05 19.12 -8.85
C GLN A 123 3.44 19.96 -10.09
N LEU A 124 4.42 19.52 -10.88
CA LEU A 124 4.91 20.24 -12.07
C LEU A 124 4.07 19.99 -13.35
N ILE A 125 2.86 19.44 -13.23
CA ILE A 125 2.00 19.19 -14.40
C ILE A 125 0.84 20.18 -14.44
N GLY A 126 0.88 21.11 -15.41
CA GLY A 126 -0.12 22.16 -15.68
C GLY A 126 0.52 23.50 -16.08
N GLN A 127 -0.19 24.62 -15.97
CA GLN A 127 0.47 25.95 -16.04
C GLN A 127 1.34 26.10 -14.78
N VAL A 128 2.65 25.98 -14.97
CA VAL A 128 3.66 26.12 -13.91
C VAL A 128 4.38 27.45 -14.14
N GLY A 129 4.37 28.32 -13.13
CA GLY A 129 5.05 29.61 -13.20
C GLY A 129 6.52 29.54 -12.85
N LEU A 130 7.26 30.62 -13.09
CA LEU A 130 8.67 30.75 -12.66
C LEU A 130 8.82 30.55 -11.14
N ALA A 131 7.83 30.96 -10.36
CA ALA A 131 7.81 30.80 -8.90
C ALA A 131 7.73 29.34 -8.45
N ASP A 132 6.93 28.52 -9.15
CA ASP A 132 6.83 27.08 -8.84
C ASP A 132 8.14 26.37 -9.20
N TYR A 133 8.75 26.77 -10.32
CA TYR A 133 10.05 26.26 -10.74
C TYR A 133 11.17 26.65 -9.78
N THR A 134 11.20 27.89 -9.27
CA THR A 134 12.19 28.33 -8.27
C THR A 134 11.95 27.71 -6.90
N LYS A 135 10.69 27.51 -6.47
CA LYS A 135 10.33 26.73 -5.28
C LYS A 135 10.87 25.30 -5.41
N TRP A 136 10.68 24.65 -6.56
CA TRP A 136 11.22 23.32 -6.84
C TRP A 136 12.74 23.27 -6.93
N LEU A 137 13.37 24.27 -7.56
CA LEU A 137 14.83 24.37 -7.59
C LEU A 137 15.40 24.54 -6.18
N SER A 138 14.78 25.36 -5.33
CA SER A 138 15.19 25.52 -3.93
C SER A 138 15.00 24.23 -3.12
N HIS A 139 13.91 23.49 -3.34
CA HIS A 139 13.67 22.18 -2.74
C HIS A 139 14.68 21.12 -3.20
N TYR A 140 14.99 21.04 -4.50
CA TYR A 140 16.00 20.10 -5.01
C TYR A 140 17.44 20.49 -4.65
N SER A 141 17.73 21.79 -4.55
CA SER A 141 19.07 22.26 -4.12
C SER A 141 19.29 22.07 -2.62
N THR A 142 18.25 22.18 -1.79
CA THR A 142 18.30 21.74 -0.39
C THR A 142 18.37 20.21 -0.25
N MET A 143 17.81 19.43 -1.19
CA MET A 143 18.01 17.97 -1.22
C MET A 143 19.39 17.53 -1.76
N LYS A 144 20.10 18.39 -2.50
CA LYS A 144 21.47 18.12 -2.99
C LYS A 144 22.55 18.34 -1.92
N SER A 145 22.25 19.01 -0.80
CA SER A 145 23.11 18.93 0.38
C SER A 145 22.85 17.58 1.07
N GLU A 146 23.66 16.59 0.70
CA GLU A 146 23.74 15.20 1.21
C GLU A 146 22.58 14.72 2.10
N PRO A 147 21.81 13.70 1.68
CA PRO A 147 20.86 13.09 2.60
C PRO A 147 21.66 12.40 3.70
N ARG A 148 21.58 12.92 4.93
CA ARG A 148 21.67 12.07 6.12
C ARG A 148 20.71 10.92 5.85
N VAL A 149 21.23 9.73 5.55
CA VAL A 149 20.44 8.53 5.31
C VAL A 149 19.52 8.37 6.52
N LYS A 150 18.26 8.78 6.38
CA LYS A 150 17.31 8.78 7.50
C LYS A 150 16.89 7.33 7.65
N SER A 151 17.68 6.57 8.40
CA SER A 151 17.35 5.19 8.74
C SER A 151 16.04 5.20 9.52
N ILE A 152 15.03 4.54 9.01
CA ILE A 152 13.73 4.42 9.67
C ILE A 152 13.76 3.13 10.46
N THR A 153 13.61 3.25 11.78
CA THR A 153 13.51 2.11 12.67
C THR A 153 12.10 2.02 13.25
N CYS A 154 11.46 0.86 13.10
CA CYS A 154 10.16 0.59 13.68
C CYS A 154 10.23 -0.65 14.57
N ARG A 155 9.55 -0.59 15.72
CA ARG A 155 9.44 -1.68 16.68
C ARG A 155 8.01 -2.23 16.72
N ALA A 156 7.89 -3.54 16.87
CA ALA A 156 6.67 -4.25 17.19
C ALA A 156 6.92 -5.19 18.37
N TYR A 157 5.94 -5.32 19.26
CA TYR A 157 6.05 -6.11 20.47
C TYR A 157 5.45 -7.50 20.27
N ALA A 158 5.97 -8.46 21.02
CA ALA A 158 5.45 -9.81 21.09
C ALA A 158 3.98 -9.81 21.54
N ARG A 159 3.15 -10.64 20.91
CA ARG A 159 1.78 -10.93 21.33
C ARG A 159 1.69 -12.29 22.01
N ILE A 160 0.98 -12.36 23.12
CA ILE A 160 0.57 -13.62 23.77
C ILE A 160 -0.94 -13.79 23.64
N GLY A 161 -1.37 -14.96 23.18
CA GLY A 161 -2.78 -15.37 23.20
C GLY A 161 -3.18 -15.79 24.61
N ILE A 162 -4.17 -15.10 25.19
CA ILE A 162 -4.71 -15.42 26.51
C ILE A 162 -5.80 -16.49 26.38
N MET A 163 -6.72 -16.29 25.43
CA MET A 163 -7.84 -17.20 25.22
C MET A 163 -8.27 -17.17 23.75
N GLY A 164 -8.75 -18.31 23.26
CA GLY A 164 -9.34 -18.43 21.93
C GLY A 164 -8.40 -18.98 20.86
N ASN A 165 -7.17 -19.37 21.16
CA ASN A 165 -6.39 -20.19 20.23
C ASN A 165 -6.75 -21.68 20.43
N PRO A 166 -6.96 -22.49 19.38
CA PRO A 166 -6.77 -22.20 17.94
C PRO A 166 -8.06 -21.74 17.23
N SER A 167 -9.04 -21.20 17.96
CA SER A 167 -10.33 -20.78 17.37
C SER A 167 -10.21 -19.63 16.38
N ASP A 168 -9.13 -18.83 16.44
CA ASP A 168 -8.77 -17.85 15.41
C ASP A 168 -8.71 -18.46 14.00
N GLY A 169 -8.16 -19.68 13.88
CA GLY A 169 -8.13 -20.42 12.62
C GLY A 169 -9.52 -20.80 12.08
N TYR A 170 -10.57 -20.67 12.89
CA TYR A 170 -11.95 -21.01 12.57
C TYR A 170 -12.89 -19.80 12.71
N TYR A 171 -12.37 -18.58 12.52
CA TYR A 171 -13.13 -17.32 12.64
C TYR A 171 -13.68 -17.03 14.04
N GLY A 172 -13.17 -17.72 15.06
CA GLY A 172 -13.45 -17.45 16.47
C GLY A 172 -12.80 -16.16 16.94
N LYS A 173 -13.34 -15.58 18.01
CA LYS A 173 -12.75 -14.41 18.66
C LYS A 173 -11.60 -14.85 19.56
N THR A 174 -10.51 -14.09 19.57
CA THR A 174 -9.38 -14.29 20.48
C THR A 174 -9.16 -13.11 21.40
N ILE A 175 -8.71 -13.39 22.61
CA ILE A 175 -8.20 -12.39 23.53
C ILE A 175 -6.68 -12.56 23.58
N SER A 176 -5.95 -11.48 23.35
CA SER A 176 -4.50 -11.44 23.37
C SER A 176 -3.97 -10.14 23.90
N MET A 177 -2.77 -10.15 24.46
CA MET A 177 -2.07 -8.95 24.93
C MET A 177 -0.69 -8.85 24.30
N SER A 178 -0.18 -7.63 24.17
CA SER A 178 1.21 -7.35 23.82
C SER A 178 2.09 -7.30 25.07
N ILE A 179 3.32 -7.81 24.98
CA ILE A 179 4.30 -7.77 26.07
C ILE A 179 5.49 -6.91 25.65
N ALA A 180 5.73 -5.83 26.39
CA ALA A 180 6.73 -4.82 26.04
C ALA A 180 8.19 -5.34 26.10
N ASN A 181 8.46 -6.33 26.95
CA ASN A 181 9.81 -6.85 27.18
C ASN A 181 10.36 -7.63 25.97
N PHE A 182 9.48 -8.14 25.12
CA PHE A 182 9.82 -8.94 23.95
C PHE A 182 9.37 -8.21 22.68
N TRP A 183 10.28 -8.03 21.73
CA TRP A 183 10.07 -7.18 20.56
C TRP A 183 10.86 -7.68 19.34
N ALA A 184 10.38 -7.26 18.17
CA ALA A 184 11.13 -7.25 16.92
C ALA A 184 11.27 -5.80 16.44
N GLU A 185 12.46 -5.46 16.00
CA GLU A 185 12.81 -4.15 15.49
C GLU A 185 13.37 -4.31 14.09
N VAL A 186 12.88 -3.47 13.18
CA VAL A 186 13.33 -3.48 11.78
C VAL A 186 13.86 -2.09 11.47
N THR A 187 15.01 -2.05 10.81
CA THR A 187 15.61 -0.81 10.32
C THR A 187 15.68 -0.88 8.80
N ILE A 188 15.12 0.12 8.15
CA ILE A 188 15.19 0.31 6.69
C ILE A 188 15.97 1.59 6.40
N SER A 189 16.88 1.53 5.44
CA SER A 189 17.68 2.67 5.01
C SER A 189 17.80 2.66 3.50
N GLN A 190 17.68 3.82 2.86
CA GLN A 190 17.87 3.94 1.42
C GLN A 190 19.27 3.46 1.02
N SER A 191 19.34 2.72 -0.08
CA SER A 191 20.60 2.20 -0.60
C SER A 191 20.53 2.04 -2.12
N LYS A 192 21.68 1.79 -2.77
CA LYS A 192 21.75 1.65 -4.24
C LYS A 192 21.02 0.39 -4.74
N SER A 193 21.05 -0.69 -3.96
CA SER A 193 20.50 -2.00 -4.29
C SER A 193 19.55 -2.47 -3.19
N LEU A 194 18.48 -3.18 -3.54
CA LEU A 194 17.60 -3.78 -2.54
C LEU A 194 18.34 -4.94 -1.85
N VAL A 195 18.60 -4.81 -0.54
CA VAL A 195 19.35 -5.79 0.26
C VAL A 195 18.55 -6.20 1.48
N LEU A 196 18.27 -7.48 1.62
CA LEU A 196 17.75 -8.07 2.85
C LEU A 196 18.94 -8.62 3.65
N VAL A 197 19.28 -7.99 4.77
CA VAL A 197 20.46 -8.37 5.56
C VAL A 197 20.11 -9.57 6.45
N PRO A 198 20.82 -10.71 6.33
CA PRO A 198 20.61 -11.86 7.20
C PRO A 198 20.98 -11.51 8.64
N HIS A 199 20.20 -11.98 9.61
CA HIS A 199 20.53 -11.78 11.01
C HIS A 199 21.65 -12.76 11.43
N PRO A 200 22.76 -12.31 12.04
CA PRO A 200 23.92 -13.16 12.32
C PRO A 200 23.58 -14.45 13.09
N LEU A 201 22.71 -14.33 14.10
CA LEU A 201 22.27 -15.48 14.90
C LEU A 201 21.06 -16.22 14.33
N ASN A 202 20.18 -15.52 13.61
CA ASN A 202 18.86 -16.06 13.26
C ASN A 202 18.78 -16.59 11.83
N ASP A 203 19.63 -16.08 10.96
CA ASP A 203 19.84 -16.51 9.58
C ASP A 203 21.35 -16.74 9.33
N PRO A 204 22.03 -17.61 10.09
CA PRO A 204 23.45 -17.87 9.89
C PRO A 204 23.69 -18.46 8.50
N THR A 205 24.65 -17.88 7.77
CA THR A 205 25.10 -18.35 6.45
C THR A 205 26.53 -18.86 6.47
N GLU A 206 27.24 -18.66 7.58
CA GLU A 206 28.59 -19.10 7.84
C GLU A 206 28.61 -19.88 9.17
N PHE A 207 29.32 -21.00 9.18
CA PHE A 207 29.41 -21.92 10.32
C PHE A 207 30.87 -22.33 10.52
N GLY A 208 31.28 -22.58 11.76
CA GLY A 208 32.65 -22.99 12.07
C GLY A 208 33.03 -24.35 11.50
N SER A 209 32.05 -25.25 11.39
CA SER A 209 32.21 -26.61 10.85
C SER A 209 30.86 -27.22 10.43
N LEU A 210 30.91 -28.36 9.74
CA LEU A 210 29.70 -29.15 9.45
C LEU A 210 29.01 -29.64 10.73
N LEU A 211 29.77 -29.92 11.79
CA LEU A 211 29.24 -30.34 13.08
C LEU A 211 28.44 -29.19 13.74
N ASP A 212 28.94 -27.96 13.65
CA ASP A 212 28.23 -26.77 14.16
C ASP A 212 26.93 -26.54 13.40
N LEU A 213 26.98 -26.64 12.07
CA LEU A 213 25.79 -26.54 11.22
C LEU A 213 24.75 -27.61 11.60
N HIS A 214 25.15 -28.87 11.80
CA HIS A 214 24.25 -29.94 12.23
C HIS A 214 23.57 -29.64 13.56
N TYR A 215 24.35 -29.20 14.55
CA TYR A 215 23.81 -28.93 15.89
C TYR A 215 22.87 -27.74 15.90
N ILE A 216 23.26 -26.62 15.26
CA ILE A 216 22.45 -25.41 15.16
C ILE A 216 21.16 -25.70 14.39
N SER A 217 21.26 -26.39 13.25
CA SER A 217 20.08 -26.72 12.43
C SER A 217 19.11 -27.64 13.15
N ARG A 218 19.60 -28.60 13.94
CA ARG A 218 18.75 -29.48 14.75
C ARG A 218 18.01 -28.69 15.85
N LYS A 219 18.70 -27.74 16.50
CA LYS A 219 18.17 -27.01 17.65
C LYS A 219 17.25 -25.85 17.26
N GLU A 220 17.71 -25.01 16.34
CA GLU A 220 17.06 -23.74 15.96
C GLU A 220 16.23 -23.86 14.68
N GLY A 221 16.34 -24.99 13.98
CA GLY A 221 15.77 -25.20 12.65
C GLY A 221 16.57 -24.52 11.54
N TYR A 222 16.07 -24.65 10.32
CA TYR A 222 16.71 -24.08 9.12
C TYR A 222 16.27 -22.64 8.83
N LEU A 223 15.29 -22.16 9.59
CA LEU A 223 14.36 -21.16 9.12
C LEU A 223 14.38 -19.90 9.97
N GLY A 224 14.92 -18.80 9.44
CA GLY A 224 14.96 -17.50 10.14
C GLY A 224 14.04 -16.42 9.54
N GLY A 225 14.22 -15.18 10.01
CA GLY A 225 13.39 -14.02 9.70
C GLY A 225 13.58 -13.46 8.29
N LEU A 226 14.64 -13.85 7.56
CA LEU A 226 14.87 -13.37 6.19
C LEU A 226 13.70 -13.68 5.26
N ARG A 227 13.10 -14.87 5.38
CA ARG A 227 11.88 -15.25 4.63
C ARG A 227 10.72 -14.30 4.89
N LEU A 228 10.61 -13.79 6.14
CA LEU A 228 9.48 -13.00 6.59
C LEU A 228 9.62 -11.59 6.02
N LEU A 229 10.84 -11.06 6.01
CA LEU A 229 11.14 -9.83 5.29
C LEU A 229 10.76 -9.95 3.82
N GLN A 230 11.23 -10.99 3.14
CA GLN A 230 10.95 -11.21 1.71
C GLN A 230 9.45 -11.36 1.43
N ALA A 231 8.75 -12.19 2.21
CA ALA A 231 7.31 -12.40 2.07
C ALA A 231 6.52 -11.12 2.33
N THR A 232 6.93 -10.32 3.34
CA THR A 232 6.30 -9.03 3.65
C THR A 232 6.50 -8.03 2.53
N CYS A 233 7.72 -7.89 1.99
CA CYS A 233 8.00 -7.03 0.84
C CYS A 233 7.18 -7.44 -0.39
N LYS A 234 7.10 -8.75 -0.69
CA LYS A 234 6.28 -9.27 -1.80
C LYS A 234 4.81 -8.90 -1.61
N LYS A 235 4.25 -9.19 -0.43
CA LYS A 235 2.83 -8.92 -0.13
C LYS A 235 2.50 -7.44 -0.09
N PHE A 236 3.43 -6.61 0.40
CA PHE A 236 3.32 -5.16 0.36
C PHE A 236 3.26 -4.65 -1.09
N TYR A 237 4.16 -5.11 -1.95
CA TYR A 237 4.16 -4.72 -3.37
C TYR A 237 2.88 -5.18 -4.10
N GLU A 238 2.44 -6.42 -3.87
CA GLU A 238 1.16 -6.94 -4.39
C GLU A 238 -0.01 -6.06 -3.95
N PHE A 239 -0.09 -5.75 -2.65
CA PHE A 239 -1.13 -4.90 -2.09
C PHE A 239 -1.15 -3.50 -2.72
N CYS A 240 0.00 -2.84 -2.83
CA CYS A 240 0.10 -1.53 -3.46
C CYS A 240 -0.32 -1.56 -4.93
N SER A 241 0.12 -2.59 -5.67
CA SER A 241 -0.28 -2.80 -7.06
C SER A 241 -1.79 -3.00 -7.20
N ASP A 242 -2.42 -3.83 -6.38
CA ASP A 242 -3.86 -4.12 -6.44
C ASP A 242 -4.71 -2.89 -6.08
N LYS A 243 -4.18 -2.06 -5.17
CA LYS A 243 -4.79 -0.80 -4.70
C LYS A 243 -4.44 0.43 -5.55
N GLY A 244 -3.69 0.28 -6.63
CA GLY A 244 -3.32 1.41 -7.49
C GLY A 244 -2.46 2.47 -6.78
N ILE A 245 -1.66 2.04 -5.80
CA ILE A 245 -0.69 2.86 -5.09
C ILE A 245 0.64 2.72 -5.83
N ALA A 246 1.10 3.79 -6.46
CA ALA A 246 2.40 3.84 -7.09
C ALA A 246 3.51 3.85 -6.03
N LEU A 247 4.54 3.01 -6.20
CA LEU A 247 5.72 3.01 -5.33
C LEU A 247 6.92 3.61 -6.09
N SER A 248 7.73 4.41 -5.39
CA SER A 248 8.98 4.94 -5.96
C SER A 248 9.97 3.81 -6.27
N LYS A 249 10.88 3.99 -7.24
CA LYS A 249 11.91 2.99 -7.59
C LYS A 249 13.09 2.98 -6.62
N GLN A 250 12.93 3.59 -5.45
CA GLN A 250 14.00 3.68 -4.47
C GLN A 250 14.29 2.30 -3.87
N ASN A 251 15.56 1.90 -3.93
CA ASN A 251 16.06 0.70 -3.30
C ASN A 251 16.38 0.96 -1.82
N PHE A 252 16.41 -0.12 -1.03
CA PHE A 252 16.67 -0.05 0.39
C PHE A 252 17.41 -1.28 0.91
N THR A 253 18.15 -1.05 1.99
CA THR A 253 18.70 -2.11 2.82
C THR A 253 17.81 -2.24 4.04
N VAL A 254 17.33 -3.45 4.32
CA VAL A 254 16.52 -3.75 5.50
C VAL A 254 17.19 -4.84 6.34
N LYS A 255 17.21 -4.61 7.65
CA LYS A 255 17.71 -5.55 8.65
C LYS A 255 16.72 -5.63 9.81
N TYR A 256 16.73 -6.74 10.53
CA TYR A 256 15.91 -6.91 11.73
C TYR A 256 16.76 -7.32 12.92
N ASN A 257 16.25 -7.05 14.11
CA ASN A 257 16.73 -7.56 15.38
C ASN A 257 15.53 -8.02 16.21
N VAL A 258 15.70 -9.04 17.02
CA VAL A 258 14.60 -9.65 17.77
C VAL A 258 15.13 -10.29 19.05
N ASN A 259 14.45 -10.04 20.17
CA ASN A 259 14.73 -10.69 21.45
C ASN A 259 13.63 -11.66 21.89
N ILE A 260 12.66 -11.94 21.01
CA ILE A 260 11.57 -12.92 21.23
C ILE A 260 12.16 -14.33 21.11
N PRO A 261 11.94 -15.22 22.10
CA PRO A 261 12.42 -16.60 22.04
C PRO A 261 11.85 -17.35 20.83
N ARG A 262 12.71 -18.08 20.09
CA ARG A 262 12.31 -18.79 18.86
C ARG A 262 11.23 -19.84 19.04
N GLN A 263 11.15 -20.42 20.23
CA GLN A 263 10.16 -21.45 20.56
C GLN A 263 8.71 -20.90 20.54
N VAL A 264 8.55 -19.58 20.48
CA VAL A 264 7.25 -18.90 20.35
C VAL A 264 7.09 -18.38 18.91
N VAL A 265 7.14 -19.30 17.94
CA VAL A 265 7.26 -19.01 16.49
C VAL A 265 6.22 -18.01 16.00
N SER A 266 4.94 -18.19 16.35
CA SER A 266 3.85 -17.29 15.89
C SER A 266 4.05 -15.85 16.39
N THR A 267 4.43 -15.70 17.65
CA THR A 267 4.64 -14.39 18.26
C THR A 267 5.84 -13.67 17.66
N GLN A 268 6.91 -14.43 17.36
CA GLN A 268 8.11 -13.88 16.74
C GLN A 268 7.85 -13.44 15.30
N SER A 269 7.15 -14.27 14.50
CA SER A 269 6.87 -13.95 13.11
C SER A 269 5.98 -12.71 12.98
N ASP A 270 4.94 -12.61 13.81
CA ASP A 270 3.99 -11.50 13.77
C ASP A 270 4.67 -10.17 14.05
N ALA A 271 5.59 -10.15 15.03
CA ALA A 271 6.34 -8.96 15.38
C ALA A 271 7.28 -8.52 14.24
N ILE A 272 8.03 -9.46 13.63
CA ILE A 272 8.93 -9.14 12.51
C ILE A 272 8.14 -8.58 11.32
N VAL A 273 7.05 -9.25 10.94
CA VAL A 273 6.17 -8.81 9.83
C VAL A 273 5.60 -7.43 10.11
N SER A 274 5.06 -7.20 11.32
CA SER A 274 4.47 -5.92 11.71
C SER A 274 5.49 -4.77 11.72
N ALA A 275 6.69 -4.99 12.25
CA ALA A 275 7.75 -3.99 12.24
C ALA A 275 8.22 -3.67 10.81
N THR A 276 8.34 -4.70 9.96
CA THR A 276 8.71 -4.55 8.54
C THR A 276 7.68 -3.74 7.77
N LEU A 277 6.39 -4.04 7.95
CA LEU A 277 5.31 -3.32 7.28
C LEU A 277 5.30 -1.83 7.68
N LYS A 278 5.45 -1.53 8.97
CA LYS A 278 5.57 -0.14 9.46
C LYS A 278 6.76 0.60 8.82
N CYS A 279 7.91 -0.06 8.72
CA CYS A 279 9.09 0.49 8.05
C CYS A 279 8.82 0.76 6.56
N LEU A 280 8.20 -0.17 5.83
CA LEU A 280 7.87 0.02 4.41
C LEU A 280 6.87 1.17 4.20
N MET A 281 5.82 1.25 5.02
CA MET A 281 4.83 2.32 4.96
C MET A 281 5.49 3.70 5.17
N LYS A 282 6.36 3.83 6.17
CA LYS A 282 7.11 5.07 6.41
C LYS A 282 8.14 5.37 5.33
N PHE A 283 8.85 4.36 4.83
CA PHE A 283 9.88 4.53 3.79
C PHE A 283 9.29 5.03 2.47
N TYR A 284 8.10 4.56 2.10
CA TYR A 284 7.37 5.00 0.91
C TYR A 284 6.39 6.16 1.18
N ASN A 285 6.44 6.79 2.36
CA ASN A 285 5.56 7.89 2.76
C ASN A 285 4.06 7.59 2.54
N LEU A 286 3.63 6.37 2.86
CA LEU A 286 2.22 5.91 2.75
C LEU A 286 1.41 6.15 4.03
N THR A 287 2.02 6.70 5.07
CA THR A 287 1.35 7.12 6.29
C THR A 287 1.50 8.62 6.43
N ASP A 288 0.37 9.30 6.67
CA ASP A 288 0.40 10.58 7.37
C ASP A 288 1.02 10.34 8.76
N ASP A 289 1.76 11.30 9.31
CA ASP A 289 2.29 11.23 10.68
C ASP A 289 1.13 11.21 11.69
N VAL A 290 0.44 10.08 11.80
CA VAL A 290 -0.58 9.86 12.81
C VAL A 290 0.15 9.60 14.12
N SER A 291 0.36 10.67 14.88
CA SER A 291 0.55 10.60 16.32
C SER A 291 -0.71 9.95 16.93
N VAL A 292 -0.68 8.63 17.08
CA VAL A 292 -1.75 7.90 17.76
C VAL A 292 -1.66 8.23 19.24
N THR A 293 -2.36 9.28 19.66
CA THR A 293 -2.69 9.51 21.08
C THR A 293 -3.72 8.47 21.46
N TYR A 294 -3.29 7.39 22.12
CA TYR A 294 -4.21 6.38 22.66
C TYR A 294 -5.15 7.02 23.68
N THR A 295 -6.43 7.13 23.33
CA THR A 295 -7.52 7.32 24.30
C THR A 295 -8.27 6.00 24.41
N ALA A 296 -8.23 5.39 25.60
CA ALA A 296 -8.89 4.11 25.84
C ALA A 296 -10.41 4.26 25.73
N PRO A 297 -11.13 3.40 24.97
CA PRO A 297 -12.58 3.40 24.97
C PRO A 297 -13.13 2.76 26.26
N GLY A 298 -14.06 3.47 26.92
CA GLY A 298 -14.74 3.02 28.12
C GLY A 298 -15.64 1.78 27.91
N PRO A 299 -16.03 1.10 28.99
CA PRO A 299 -16.67 -0.22 28.91
C PRO A 299 -18.10 -0.15 28.35
N ARG A 300 -18.40 -0.95 27.33
CA ARG A 300 -19.79 -1.23 26.89
C ARG A 300 -20.15 -2.71 27.12
N ARG A 301 -21.27 -2.92 27.79
CA ARG A 301 -21.87 -4.22 28.14
C ARG A 301 -22.22 -5.03 26.87
N ALA A 302 -21.91 -6.32 26.90
CA ALA A 302 -22.23 -7.27 25.83
C ALA A 302 -23.66 -7.82 25.98
N ALA A 303 -24.45 -7.75 24.92
CA ALA A 303 -25.67 -8.54 24.75
C ALA A 303 -25.36 -9.73 23.84
N GLY A 304 -25.64 -10.94 24.31
CA GLY A 304 -25.34 -12.19 23.63
C GLY A 304 -26.38 -12.59 22.60
N SER A 305 -25.96 -13.36 21.60
CA SER A 305 -26.80 -14.37 20.95
C SER A 305 -25.91 -15.46 20.34
N LEU A 306 -26.22 -16.70 20.70
CA LEU A 306 -25.63 -17.95 20.22
C LEU A 306 -26.38 -18.42 18.97
N LEU A 307 -25.68 -18.91 17.94
CA LEU A 307 -26.20 -19.85 16.93
C LEU A 307 -25.05 -20.74 16.39
N PRO A 308 -25.33 -21.97 15.89
CA PRO A 308 -24.41 -23.11 16.05
C PRO A 308 -23.61 -23.52 14.81
N ARG A 309 -22.63 -24.39 15.09
CA ARG A 309 -21.51 -24.93 14.31
C ARG A 309 -21.86 -25.79 13.08
N ARG A 310 -20.93 -25.81 12.10
CA ARG A 310 -20.54 -27.03 11.36
C ARG A 310 -19.03 -27.11 11.17
N LYS A 311 -18.48 -28.33 11.27
CA LYS A 311 -17.06 -28.71 11.25
C LYS A 311 -16.49 -28.70 9.83
N HIS A 312 -15.23 -28.30 9.65
CA HIS A 312 -14.31 -28.83 8.63
C HIS A 312 -12.85 -28.64 9.04
N GLN A 313 -11.97 -29.41 8.41
CA GLN A 313 -10.72 -29.95 8.93
C GLN A 313 -9.51 -29.46 8.09
N GLY A 314 -8.50 -28.92 8.79
CA GLY A 314 -7.05 -28.83 8.49
C GLY A 314 -6.52 -28.53 7.07
N TYR A 315 -5.70 -27.47 6.93
CA TYR A 315 -4.23 -27.51 6.83
C TYR A 315 -3.64 -26.23 6.20
N GLY A 316 -2.52 -25.75 6.77
CA GLY A 316 -1.41 -25.07 6.05
C GLY A 316 -1.62 -23.65 5.50
N GLY A 317 -1.15 -22.62 6.22
CA GLY A 317 -1.05 -21.27 5.62
C GLY A 317 -0.75 -20.11 6.56
N GLY A 318 0.24 -20.23 7.47
CA GLY A 318 0.49 -19.22 8.52
C GLY A 318 0.88 -17.82 8.05
N ALA A 319 1.46 -17.65 6.85
CA ALA A 319 1.91 -16.33 6.39
C ALA A 319 0.79 -15.45 5.79
N GLY A 320 -0.31 -16.06 5.31
CA GLY A 320 -1.42 -15.33 4.68
C GLY A 320 -2.37 -14.66 5.69
N TYR A 321 -2.54 -15.27 6.86
CA TYR A 321 -3.48 -14.81 7.89
C TYR A 321 -3.03 -13.51 8.59
N VAL A 322 -1.72 -13.38 8.84
CA VAL A 322 -1.17 -12.23 9.58
C VAL A 322 -1.32 -10.93 8.79
N PHE A 323 -1.11 -10.97 7.46
CA PHE A 323 -1.21 -9.79 6.62
C PHE A 323 -2.67 -9.31 6.46
N HIS A 324 -3.62 -10.25 6.37
CA HIS A 324 -5.02 -9.90 6.21
C HIS A 324 -5.62 -9.32 7.51
N SER A 325 -5.24 -9.85 8.68
CA SER A 325 -5.75 -9.37 9.97
C SER A 325 -5.27 -7.96 10.34
N ILE A 326 -4.13 -7.50 9.82
CA ILE A 326 -3.59 -6.15 10.08
C ILE A 326 -4.26 -5.09 9.19
N MET A 327 -4.69 -5.45 7.98
CA MET A 327 -5.22 -4.51 6.97
C MET A 327 -6.75 -4.44 6.89
N SER A 328 -7.50 -5.44 7.38
CA SER A 328 -8.97 -5.45 7.29
C SER A 328 -9.65 -5.23 8.65
N GLY A 329 -9.97 -3.97 8.96
CA GLY A 329 -10.79 -3.57 10.11
C GLY A 329 -12.31 -3.73 9.93
N ALA A 330 -12.80 -4.57 9.02
CA ALA A 330 -14.24 -4.79 8.84
C ALA A 330 -14.57 -6.21 8.32
N PRO A 331 -15.65 -6.86 8.81
CA PRO A 331 -16.05 -8.20 8.37
C PRO A 331 -16.73 -8.14 7.00
N ARG A 332 -16.23 -8.90 6.02
CA ARG A 332 -16.94 -9.15 4.74
C ARG A 332 -17.66 -10.50 4.79
N LYS A 333 -18.93 -10.53 4.38
CA LYS A 333 -19.69 -11.77 4.09
C LYS A 333 -19.12 -12.46 2.84
N PRO A 334 -19.03 -13.79 2.80
CA PRO A 334 -18.57 -14.51 1.61
C PRO A 334 -19.65 -14.56 0.51
N PRO A 335 -19.26 -14.70 -0.77
CA PRO A 335 -20.17 -14.89 -1.90
C PRO A 335 -20.77 -16.31 -1.91
N PRO A 336 -21.90 -16.55 -2.61
CA PRO A 336 -22.50 -17.88 -2.72
C PRO A 336 -21.70 -18.78 -3.67
N HIS A 337 -21.43 -20.01 -3.25
CA HIS A 337 -20.81 -21.04 -4.08
C HIS A 337 -21.87 -21.92 -4.76
N THR A 338 -21.78 -22.05 -6.08
CA THR A 338 -22.35 -23.13 -6.88
C THR A 338 -21.42 -24.36 -6.85
N PRO A 339 -21.96 -25.60 -6.77
CA PRO A 339 -21.13 -26.80 -6.76
C PRO A 339 -20.91 -27.35 -8.17
N SER A 340 -19.64 -27.61 -8.49
CA SER A 340 -19.17 -28.50 -9.56
C SER A 340 -17.84 -29.05 -9.04
N GLY A 341 -17.54 -30.34 -8.94
CA GLY A 341 -18.01 -31.52 -9.62
C GLY A 341 -16.75 -32.33 -9.96
N VAL A 342 -16.43 -33.32 -9.11
CA VAL A 342 -15.74 -34.60 -9.38
C VAL A 342 -14.63 -34.60 -10.46
N LEU A 343 -13.35 -34.63 -10.02
CA LEU A 343 -12.41 -35.78 -10.04
C LEU A 343 -11.05 -35.37 -9.46
#